data_AF-A0A2A5IXV5-F1
#
_entry.id   AF-A0A2A5IXV5-F1
#
_cell.length_a   1.000
_cell.length_b   1.000
_cell.length_c   1.000
_cell.angle_alpha   90.00
_cell.angle_beta   90.00
_cell.angle_gamma   90.00
#
_symmetry.space_group_name_H-M   'P 1'
#
loop_
_entity.id
_entity.type
_entity.pdbx_description
1 polymer ?
#
loop_
_entity_poly.entity_id
_entity_poly.type
_entity_poly.pdbx_seq_one_letter_code
_entity_poly.pdbx_strand_id
1 'polypeptide(L)'
;MVSKETKHILLEMRFYLISKGKNEDEIDELMYELTTHAVAAEKDGKTGEDVFGGDPRALADEMAKELSRNHKDWVPFVSAFLIGSLFYMILSDAISQSLSYSWYALIGYPLILVANVIMTVVMFRASAFQTSSRAFYYFWILGIFQLTAMITVKLLDQKLGTPLFVLTSSQRWGVIIVILICIVVFNAILKANVVSLIPIIFFGPQLIFEWIGWTSPSVLFLLSLLSIVILIWLTLFVLRRTNKKNENTM
;
A
#
# COMPACT_ATOMS: atom_id res chain seq x y z
N MET A 1 -8.99 29.47 11.16
CA MET A 1 -9.39 28.17 10.56
C MET A 1 -10.07 28.47 9.25
N VAL A 2 -9.82 27.67 8.21
CA VAL A 2 -10.47 27.84 6.89
C VAL A 2 -11.82 27.12 6.84
N SER A 3 -12.66 27.51 5.88
CA SER A 3 -13.96 26.89 5.59
C SER A 3 -13.81 25.42 5.15
N LYS A 4 -14.92 24.66 5.21
CA LYS A 4 -14.94 23.24 4.84
C LYS A 4 -14.61 23.04 3.35
N GLU A 5 -15.06 23.96 2.51
CA GLU A 5 -14.82 23.95 1.06
C GLU A 5 -13.35 24.18 0.74
N THR A 6 -12.78 25.27 1.27
CA THR A 6 -11.35 25.57 1.11
C THR A 6 -10.46 24.44 1.64
N LYS A 7 -10.82 23.85 2.79
CA LYS A 7 -10.11 22.68 3.32
C LYS A 7 -10.16 21.48 2.37
N HIS A 8 -11.30 21.26 1.72
CA HIS A 8 -11.43 20.19 0.73
C HIS A 8 -10.54 20.43 -0.49
N ILE A 9 -10.50 21.67 -1.01
CA ILE A 9 -9.65 22.04 -2.14
C ILE A 9 -8.17 21.82 -1.81
N LEU A 10 -7.71 22.31 -0.65
CA LEU A 10 -6.33 22.12 -0.17
C LEU A 10 -5.96 20.64 -0.04
N LEU A 11 -6.89 19.81 0.45
CA LEU A 11 -6.69 18.37 0.60
C LEU A 11 -6.57 17.66 -0.75
N GLU A 12 -7.47 17.96 -1.70
CA GLU A 12 -7.44 17.45 -3.07
C GLU A 12 -6.16 17.87 -3.81
N MET A 13 -5.70 19.11 -3.61
CA MET A 13 -4.45 19.62 -4.17
C MET A 13 -3.25 18.85 -3.63
N ARG A 14 -3.14 18.69 -2.31
CA ARG A 14 -2.08 17.89 -1.68
C ARG A 14 -2.06 16.48 -2.25
N PHE A 15 -3.22 15.81 -2.33
CA PHE A 15 -3.32 14.48 -2.89
C PHE A 15 -2.92 14.40 -4.36
N TYR A 16 -3.32 15.37 -5.17
CA TYR A 16 -2.94 15.41 -6.59
C TYR A 16 -1.44 15.57 -6.78
N LEU A 17 -0.80 16.46 -6.02
CA LEU A 17 0.66 16.68 -6.08
C LEU A 17 1.44 15.45 -5.64
N ILE A 18 1.01 14.78 -4.56
CA ILE A 18 1.59 13.49 -4.12
C ILE A 18 1.43 12.44 -5.24
N SER A 19 0.26 12.34 -5.87
CA SER A 19 0.04 11.43 -7.00
C SER A 19 0.93 11.74 -8.22
N LYS A 20 1.51 12.95 -8.28
CA LYS A 20 2.49 13.35 -9.30
C LYS A 20 3.94 13.09 -8.91
N GLY A 21 4.16 12.46 -7.76
CA GLY A 21 5.49 12.13 -7.25
C GLY A 21 6.33 13.37 -6.98
N LYS A 22 5.66 14.46 -6.57
CA LYS A 22 6.34 15.68 -6.14
C LYS A 22 6.92 15.51 -4.76
N ASN A 23 7.97 16.27 -4.47
CA ASN A 23 8.64 16.23 -3.18
C ASN A 23 7.66 16.58 -2.06
N GLU A 24 7.51 15.68 -1.07
CA GLU A 24 6.55 15.85 0.03
C GLU A 24 6.88 17.04 0.92
N ASP A 25 8.17 17.34 1.13
CA ASP A 25 8.58 18.50 1.94
C ASP A 25 8.19 19.82 1.26
N GLU A 26 8.40 19.91 -0.07
CA GLU A 26 7.99 21.09 -0.85
C GLU A 26 6.46 21.20 -0.97
N ILE A 27 5.76 20.06 -1.04
CA ILE A 27 4.29 20.04 -0.99
C ILE A 27 3.81 20.58 0.37
N ASP A 28 4.42 20.18 1.47
CA ASP A 28 4.00 20.59 2.81
C ASP A 28 4.26 22.09 3.04
N GLU A 29 5.37 22.63 2.53
CA GLU A 29 5.65 24.07 2.51
C GLU A 29 4.62 24.83 1.66
N LEU A 30 4.36 24.37 0.44
CA LEU A 30 3.34 24.95 -0.44
C LEU A 30 1.96 24.92 0.23
N MET A 31 1.58 23.80 0.85
CA MET A 31 0.30 23.69 1.52
C MET A 31 0.19 24.62 2.73
N TYR A 32 1.28 24.86 3.45
CA TYR A 32 1.32 25.80 4.56
C TYR A 32 1.11 27.25 4.08
N GLU A 33 1.78 27.64 3.00
CA GLU A 33 1.64 28.96 2.38
C GLU A 33 0.20 29.18 1.87
N LEU A 34 -0.33 28.23 1.08
CA LEU A 34 -1.69 28.29 0.56
C LEU A 34 -2.75 28.32 1.67
N THR A 35 -2.54 27.57 2.75
CA THR A 35 -3.43 27.60 3.91
C THR A 35 -3.39 28.97 4.60
N THR A 36 -2.20 29.58 4.72
CA THR A 36 -2.03 30.90 5.33
C THR A 36 -2.74 31.98 4.51
N HIS A 37 -2.57 31.96 3.19
CA HIS A 37 -3.26 32.87 2.28
C HIS A 37 -4.78 32.68 2.29
N ALA A 38 -5.25 31.43 2.32
CA ALA A 38 -6.68 31.13 2.44
C ALA A 38 -7.28 31.67 3.74
N VAL A 39 -6.59 31.54 4.88
CA VAL A 39 -7.06 32.10 6.16
C VAL A 39 -7.16 33.63 6.09
N ALA A 40 -6.20 34.30 5.46
CA ALA A 40 -6.25 35.75 5.30
C ALA A 40 -7.40 36.20 4.39
N ALA A 41 -7.57 35.54 3.24
CA ALA A 41 -8.61 35.86 2.29
C ALA A 41 -10.03 35.61 2.83
N GLU A 42 -10.26 34.52 3.57
CA GLU A 42 -11.55 34.25 4.18
C GLU A 42 -11.89 35.24 5.32
N LYS A 43 -10.88 35.78 6.03
CA LYS A 43 -11.10 36.88 6.98
C LYS A 43 -11.61 38.15 6.29
N ASP A 44 -11.21 38.38 5.04
CA ASP A 44 -11.68 39.49 4.21
C ASP A 44 -12.99 39.18 3.49
N GLY A 45 -13.64 38.04 3.80
CA GLY A 45 -14.93 37.65 3.23
C GLY A 45 -14.87 37.01 1.84
N LYS A 46 -13.67 36.65 1.35
CA LYS A 46 -13.50 35.92 0.08
C LYS A 46 -13.79 34.44 0.26
N THR A 47 -14.32 33.81 -0.78
CA THR A 47 -14.59 32.36 -0.83
C THR A 47 -13.34 31.57 -1.22
N GLY A 48 -13.35 30.25 -1.03
CA GLY A 48 -12.27 29.38 -1.52
C GLY A 48 -12.10 29.45 -3.04
N GLU A 49 -13.17 29.61 -3.79
CA GLU A 49 -13.14 29.77 -5.24
C GLU A 49 -12.48 31.10 -5.66
N ASP A 50 -12.64 32.16 -4.87
CA ASP A 50 -11.94 33.45 -5.09
C ASP A 50 -10.42 33.36 -4.83
N VAL A 51 -9.98 32.39 -4.01
CA VAL A 51 -8.57 32.19 -3.64
C VAL A 51 -7.87 31.23 -4.60
N PHE A 52 -8.52 30.12 -4.95
CA PHE A 52 -7.94 29.04 -5.76
C PHE A 52 -8.40 29.06 -7.22
N GLY A 53 -9.33 29.95 -7.57
CA GLY A 53 -9.94 30.04 -8.90
C GLY A 53 -11.02 28.98 -9.14
N GLY A 54 -11.75 29.14 -10.25
CA GLY A 54 -12.81 28.22 -10.67
C GLY A 54 -12.31 26.85 -11.18
N ASP A 55 -11.01 26.68 -11.38
CA ASP A 55 -10.38 25.38 -11.69
C ASP A 55 -9.17 25.11 -10.79
N PRO A 56 -9.39 24.64 -9.55
CA PRO A 56 -8.31 24.30 -8.62
C PRO A 56 -7.38 23.20 -9.14
N ARG A 57 -7.82 22.39 -10.10
CA ARG A 57 -7.00 21.34 -10.71
C ARG A 57 -5.98 21.94 -11.68
N ALA A 58 -6.39 22.93 -12.49
CA ALA A 58 -5.46 23.66 -13.35
C ALA A 58 -4.37 24.37 -12.52
N LEU A 59 -4.76 25.00 -11.42
CA LEU A 59 -3.83 25.59 -10.46
C LEU A 59 -2.85 24.55 -9.89
N ALA A 60 -3.36 23.38 -9.48
CA ALA A 60 -2.50 22.30 -8.98
C ALA A 60 -1.54 21.76 -10.05
N ASP A 61 -1.93 21.74 -11.33
CA ASP A 61 -1.06 21.36 -12.45
C ASP A 61 0.03 22.41 -12.74
N GLU A 62 -0.24 23.69 -12.51
CA GLU A 62 0.75 24.77 -12.60
C GLU A 62 1.77 24.68 -11.47
N MET A 63 1.29 24.58 -10.21
CA MET A 63 2.14 24.37 -9.03
C MET A 63 3.01 23.11 -9.17
N ALA A 64 2.45 22.04 -9.76
CA ALA A 64 3.20 20.83 -10.04
C ALA A 64 4.35 21.04 -11.04
N LYS A 65 4.45 22.14 -11.80
CA LYS A 65 5.61 22.36 -12.68
C LYS A 65 6.80 22.91 -11.91
N GLU A 66 6.56 23.65 -10.83
CA GLU A 66 7.57 24.31 -10.03
C GLU A 66 8.21 23.36 -9.01
N LEU A 67 7.42 22.41 -8.49
CA LEU A 67 7.88 21.40 -7.53
C LEU A 67 8.84 20.39 -8.15
N SER A 68 9.89 20.03 -7.42
CA SER A 68 10.81 18.97 -7.81
C SER A 68 10.16 17.58 -7.68
N ARG A 69 10.70 16.59 -8.40
CA ARG A 69 10.32 15.17 -8.20
C ARG A 69 11.33 14.50 -7.31
N ASN A 70 10.88 13.94 -6.20
CA ASN A 70 11.72 13.14 -5.33
C ASN A 70 11.28 11.66 -5.37
N HIS A 71 11.86 10.90 -6.29
CA HIS A 71 11.59 9.47 -6.42
C HIS A 71 12.26 8.64 -5.31
N LYS A 72 13.22 9.21 -4.58
CA LYS A 72 14.09 8.47 -3.66
C LYS A 72 13.34 7.96 -2.43
N ASP A 73 12.29 8.65 -2.02
CA ASP A 73 11.52 8.30 -0.83
C ASP A 73 10.45 7.25 -1.10
N TRP A 74 9.91 7.21 -2.33
CA TRP A 74 8.88 6.26 -2.74
C TRP A 74 9.43 4.90 -3.18
N VAL A 75 10.66 4.86 -3.69
CA VAL A 75 11.28 3.61 -4.17
C VAL A 75 11.37 2.55 -3.06
N PRO A 76 11.91 2.83 -1.85
CA PRO A 76 11.95 1.83 -0.78
C PRO A 76 10.58 1.30 -0.40
N PHE A 77 9.56 2.17 -0.39
CA PHE A 77 8.19 1.79 -0.07
C PHE A 77 7.59 0.86 -1.14
N VAL A 78 7.67 1.24 -2.41
CA VAL A 78 7.15 0.44 -3.53
C VAL A 78 7.90 -0.89 -3.66
N SER A 79 9.23 -0.88 -3.51
CA SER A 79 10.04 -2.11 -3.52
C SER A 79 9.69 -3.02 -2.35
N ALA A 80 9.51 -2.47 -1.15
CA ALA A 80 9.09 -3.22 0.03
C ALA A 80 7.70 -3.84 -0.15
N PHE A 81 6.77 -3.10 -0.75
CA PHE A 81 5.43 -3.60 -1.08
C PHE A 81 5.49 -4.77 -2.07
N LEU A 82 6.15 -4.60 -3.22
CA LEU A 82 6.23 -5.63 -4.25
C LEU A 82 6.88 -6.92 -3.73
N ILE A 83 8.03 -6.80 -3.07
CA ILE A 83 8.78 -7.95 -2.57
C ILE A 83 8.06 -8.58 -1.36
N GLY A 84 7.49 -7.76 -0.47
CA GLY A 84 6.67 -8.24 0.63
C GLY A 84 5.44 -9.02 0.17
N SER A 85 4.77 -8.56 -0.90
CA SER A 85 3.65 -9.28 -1.52
C SER A 85 4.08 -10.62 -2.11
N LEU A 86 5.25 -10.70 -2.75
CA LEU A 86 5.78 -11.97 -3.25
C LEU A 86 6.10 -12.94 -2.11
N PHE A 87 6.73 -12.47 -1.04
CA PHE A 87 6.98 -13.31 0.13
C PHE A 87 5.69 -13.79 0.79
N TYR A 88 4.69 -12.93 0.90
CA TYR A 88 3.37 -13.32 1.40
C TYR A 88 2.77 -14.45 0.57
N MET A 89 2.81 -14.32 -0.76
CA MET A 89 2.25 -15.31 -1.67
C MET A 89 2.95 -16.67 -1.52
N ILE A 90 4.28 -16.69 -1.56
CA ILE A 90 5.04 -17.93 -1.44
C ILE A 90 4.85 -18.57 -0.06
N LEU A 91 4.79 -17.76 1.00
CA LEU A 91 4.56 -18.26 2.36
C LEU A 91 3.15 -18.82 2.53
N SER A 92 2.15 -18.19 1.92
CA SER A 92 0.77 -18.68 1.86
C SER A 92 0.70 -20.05 1.17
N ASP A 93 1.32 -20.19 0.00
CA ASP A 93 1.34 -21.45 -0.75
C ASP A 93 2.11 -22.56 -0.02
N ALA A 94 3.19 -22.18 0.68
CA ALA A 94 3.94 -23.09 1.54
C ALA A 94 3.07 -23.63 2.69
N ILE A 95 2.24 -22.79 3.30
CA ILE A 95 1.33 -23.20 4.36
C ILE A 95 0.21 -24.09 3.83
N SER A 96 -0.37 -23.78 2.67
CA SER A 96 -1.40 -24.61 2.03
C SER A 96 -0.87 -25.90 1.40
N GLN A 97 0.42 -26.19 1.54
CA GLN A 97 1.10 -27.35 0.94
C GLN A 97 0.97 -27.43 -0.59
N SER A 98 0.70 -26.29 -1.23
CA SER A 98 0.49 -26.17 -2.67
C SER A 98 1.68 -25.50 -3.34
N LEU A 99 2.88 -26.00 -3.07
CA LEU A 99 4.13 -25.51 -3.68
C LEU A 99 4.34 -26.09 -5.08
N SER A 100 3.35 -25.89 -5.94
CA SER A 100 3.41 -26.21 -7.36
C SER A 100 3.34 -24.92 -8.17
N TYR A 101 4.45 -24.53 -8.80
CA TYR A 101 4.50 -23.31 -9.60
C TYR A 101 4.68 -23.62 -11.10
N SER A 102 3.81 -23.06 -11.93
CA SER A 102 4.02 -22.97 -13.38
C SER A 102 4.74 -21.69 -13.78
N TRP A 103 5.17 -21.62 -15.04
CA TRP A 103 5.60 -20.38 -15.69
C TRP A 103 4.54 -19.27 -15.56
N TYR A 104 3.25 -19.64 -15.65
CA TYR A 104 2.14 -18.68 -15.53
C TYR A 104 2.07 -18.05 -14.15
N ALA A 105 2.23 -18.83 -13.07
CA ALA A 105 2.32 -18.30 -11.73
C ALA A 105 3.59 -17.44 -11.54
N LEU A 106 4.75 -17.96 -11.91
CA LEU A 106 6.04 -17.30 -11.68
C LEU A 106 6.16 -15.94 -12.37
N ILE A 107 5.58 -15.78 -13.56
CA ILE A 107 5.64 -14.52 -14.32
C ILE A 107 4.37 -13.69 -14.10
N GLY A 108 3.20 -14.35 -14.06
CA GLY A 108 1.91 -13.69 -13.99
C GLY A 108 1.69 -12.95 -12.68
N TYR A 109 2.05 -13.53 -11.53
CA TYR A 109 1.84 -12.87 -10.25
C TYR A 109 2.69 -11.60 -10.07
N PRO A 110 4.03 -11.59 -10.33
CA PRO A 110 4.80 -10.35 -10.30
C PRO A 110 4.30 -9.31 -11.31
N LEU A 111 3.90 -9.72 -12.51
CA LEU A 111 3.40 -8.82 -13.54
C LEU A 111 2.10 -8.13 -13.10
N ILE A 112 1.17 -8.88 -12.52
CA ILE A 112 -0.06 -8.31 -11.95
C ILE A 112 0.27 -7.37 -10.80
N LEU A 113 1.21 -7.71 -9.90
CA LEU A 113 1.59 -6.81 -8.81
C LEU A 113 2.11 -5.47 -9.32
N VAL A 114 2.98 -5.47 -10.32
CA VAL A 114 3.47 -4.23 -10.95
C VAL A 114 2.33 -3.46 -11.62
N ALA A 115 1.47 -4.15 -12.38
CA ALA A 115 0.30 -3.54 -13.00
C ALA A 115 -0.63 -2.90 -11.96
N ASN A 116 -0.80 -3.52 -10.78
CA ASN A 116 -1.60 -2.97 -9.69
C ASN A 116 -1.00 -1.69 -9.12
N VAL A 117 0.31 -1.63 -8.91
CA VAL A 117 0.97 -0.41 -8.42
C VAL A 117 0.75 0.72 -9.43
N ILE A 118 0.97 0.46 -10.72
CA ILE A 118 0.75 1.46 -11.78
C ILE A 118 -0.71 1.91 -11.81
N MET A 119 -1.64 0.96 -11.83
CA MET A 119 -3.08 1.24 -11.86
C MET A 119 -3.52 2.04 -10.64
N THR A 120 -2.96 1.73 -9.46
CA THR A 120 -3.20 2.48 -8.23
C THR A 120 -2.80 3.94 -8.41
N VAL A 121 -1.56 4.21 -8.83
CA VAL A 121 -1.09 5.59 -9.06
C VAL A 121 -1.96 6.34 -10.07
N VAL A 122 -2.34 5.68 -11.17
CA VAL A 122 -3.19 6.28 -12.22
C VAL A 122 -4.59 6.59 -11.69
N MET A 123 -5.23 5.65 -10.99
CA MET A 123 -6.58 5.82 -10.46
C MET A 123 -6.63 6.84 -9.32
N PHE A 124 -5.62 6.87 -8.45
CA PHE A 124 -5.48 7.91 -7.43
C PHE A 124 -5.36 9.31 -8.04
N ARG A 125 -4.58 9.45 -9.12
CA ARG A 125 -4.51 10.73 -9.84
C ARG A 125 -5.85 11.09 -10.50
N ALA A 126 -6.54 10.11 -11.09
CA ALA A 126 -7.81 10.32 -11.76
C ALA A 126 -8.95 10.68 -10.79
N SER A 127 -8.88 10.21 -9.53
CA SER A 127 -9.85 10.54 -8.49
C SER A 127 -9.70 11.94 -7.91
N ALA A 128 -8.54 12.57 -8.03
CA ALA A 128 -8.30 13.90 -7.49
C ALA A 128 -9.25 14.94 -8.10
N PHE A 129 -9.80 15.82 -7.26
CA PHE A 129 -10.79 16.85 -7.59
C PHE A 129 -12.09 16.29 -8.21
N GLN A 130 -12.38 15.00 -8.04
CA GLN A 130 -13.64 14.40 -8.47
C GLN A 130 -14.66 14.34 -7.33
N THR A 131 -15.92 14.19 -7.68
CA THR A 131 -16.96 13.95 -6.68
C THR A 131 -16.73 12.61 -5.97
N SER A 132 -17.12 12.53 -4.69
CA SER A 132 -16.97 11.32 -3.88
C SER A 132 -17.51 10.05 -4.58
N SER A 133 -18.62 10.15 -5.31
CA SER A 133 -19.19 9.03 -6.09
C SER A 133 -18.31 8.59 -7.26
N ARG A 134 -17.68 9.52 -7.99
CA ARG A 134 -16.77 9.19 -9.10
C ARG A 134 -15.45 8.64 -8.59
N ALA A 135 -14.91 9.21 -7.52
CA ALA A 135 -13.72 8.68 -6.85
C ALA A 135 -13.96 7.23 -6.39
N PHE A 136 -15.11 6.97 -5.76
CA PHE A 136 -15.52 5.62 -5.36
C PHE A 136 -15.56 4.64 -6.54
N TYR A 137 -16.06 5.08 -7.70
CA TYR A 137 -16.09 4.25 -8.91
C TYR A 137 -14.69 3.87 -9.41
N TYR A 138 -13.71 4.78 -9.39
CA TYR A 138 -12.32 4.46 -9.74
C TYR A 138 -11.70 3.43 -8.79
N PHE A 139 -11.96 3.53 -7.49
CA PHE A 139 -11.51 2.53 -6.51
C PHE A 139 -12.21 1.17 -6.70
N TRP A 140 -13.48 1.17 -7.10
CA TRP A 140 -14.19 -0.05 -7.48
C TRP A 140 -13.59 -0.75 -8.69
N ILE A 141 -13.28 0.01 -9.75
CA ILE A 141 -12.59 -0.54 -10.94
C ILE A 141 -11.27 -1.16 -10.53
N LEU A 142 -10.49 -0.49 -9.69
CA LEU A 142 -9.22 -0.99 -9.20
C LEU A 142 -9.37 -2.31 -8.43
N GLY A 143 -10.38 -2.41 -7.56
CA GLY A 143 -10.69 -3.64 -6.83
C GLY A 143 -11.10 -4.79 -7.75
N ILE A 144 -11.98 -4.53 -8.73
CA ILE A 144 -12.40 -5.52 -9.72
C ILE A 144 -11.22 -5.98 -10.56
N PHE A 145 -10.37 -5.06 -11.04
CA PHE A 145 -9.17 -5.37 -11.80
C PHE A 145 -8.25 -6.31 -11.00
N GLN A 146 -7.97 -5.99 -9.74
CA GLN A 146 -7.11 -6.82 -8.90
C GLN A 146 -7.66 -8.23 -8.70
N LEU A 147 -8.95 -8.35 -8.36
CA LEU A 147 -9.58 -9.65 -8.15
C LEU A 147 -9.62 -10.49 -9.43
N THR A 148 -10.05 -9.89 -10.54
CA THR A 148 -10.16 -10.58 -11.84
C THR A 148 -8.79 -11.01 -12.34
N ALA A 149 -7.77 -10.13 -12.29
CA ALA A 149 -6.42 -10.47 -12.72
C ALA A 149 -5.83 -11.64 -11.93
N MET A 150 -5.96 -11.63 -10.59
CA MET A 150 -5.49 -12.71 -9.73
C MET A 150 -6.20 -14.04 -10.04
N ILE A 151 -7.53 -14.01 -10.19
CA ILE A 151 -8.32 -15.20 -10.54
C ILE A 151 -7.92 -15.73 -11.92
N THR A 152 -7.72 -14.83 -12.89
CA THR A 152 -7.31 -15.20 -14.25
C THR A 152 -5.98 -15.95 -14.24
N VAL A 153 -4.95 -15.45 -13.55
CA VAL A 153 -3.67 -16.16 -13.47
C VAL A 153 -3.81 -17.50 -12.77
N LYS A 154 -4.57 -17.58 -11.67
CA LYS A 154 -4.81 -18.84 -10.97
C LYS A 154 -5.53 -19.88 -11.85
N LEU A 155 -6.55 -19.47 -12.61
CA LEU A 155 -7.26 -20.35 -13.52
C LEU A 155 -6.38 -20.79 -14.70
N LEU A 156 -5.53 -19.89 -15.20
CA LEU A 156 -4.59 -20.18 -16.28
C LEU A 156 -3.52 -21.18 -15.82
N ASP A 157 -3.00 -20.99 -14.61
CA ASP A 157 -2.07 -21.89 -13.95
C ASP A 157 -2.70 -23.29 -13.74
N GLN A 158 -3.95 -23.36 -13.28
CA GLN A 158 -4.64 -24.65 -13.11
C GLN A 158 -4.94 -25.40 -14.43
N LYS A 159 -5.28 -24.68 -15.51
CA LYS A 159 -5.69 -25.31 -16.78
C LYS A 159 -4.53 -25.61 -17.72
N LEU A 160 -3.54 -24.71 -17.78
CA LEU A 160 -2.43 -24.77 -18.74
C LEU A 160 -1.08 -24.97 -18.06
N GLY A 161 -1.01 -24.82 -16.73
CA GLY A 161 0.23 -24.92 -16.00
C GLY A 161 0.67 -26.36 -15.85
N THR A 162 1.71 -26.74 -16.60
CA THR A 162 2.53 -27.87 -16.22
C THR A 162 3.38 -27.45 -15.01
N PRO A 163 3.33 -28.19 -13.89
CA PRO A 163 4.11 -27.83 -12.71
C PRO A 163 5.61 -28.03 -13.01
N LEU A 164 6.38 -26.96 -12.92
CA LEU A 164 7.84 -26.99 -13.13
C LEU A 164 8.57 -27.34 -11.84
N PHE A 165 8.09 -26.77 -10.75
CA PHE A 165 8.59 -26.99 -9.40
C PHE A 165 7.47 -27.63 -8.60
N VAL A 166 7.67 -28.90 -8.22
CA VAL A 166 6.87 -29.57 -7.20
C VAL A 166 7.79 -29.78 -6.01
N LEU A 167 7.62 -28.97 -4.97
CA LEU A 167 8.36 -29.16 -3.72
C LEU A 167 7.63 -30.21 -2.89
N THR A 168 8.34 -31.28 -2.49
CA THR A 168 7.77 -32.30 -1.61
C THR A 168 7.49 -31.73 -0.22
N SER A 169 6.58 -32.35 0.54
CA SER A 169 6.21 -31.92 1.90
C SER A 169 7.41 -31.78 2.86
N SER A 170 8.49 -32.55 2.61
CA SER A 170 9.77 -32.46 3.33
C SER A 170 10.60 -31.22 2.98
N GLN A 171 10.53 -30.71 1.75
CA GLN A 171 11.30 -29.54 1.29
C GLN A 171 10.63 -28.20 1.66
N ARG A 172 9.33 -28.25 1.96
CA ARG A 172 8.49 -27.09 2.35
C ARG A 172 9.07 -26.27 3.50
N TRP A 173 9.53 -26.93 4.57
CA TRP A 173 10.12 -26.24 5.73
C TRP A 173 11.42 -25.51 5.38
N GLY A 174 12.22 -26.08 4.47
CA GLY A 174 13.42 -25.41 3.95
C GLY A 174 13.07 -24.13 3.20
N VAL A 175 12.04 -24.17 2.35
CA VAL A 175 11.55 -22.98 1.63
C VAL A 175 11.06 -21.90 2.58
N ILE A 176 10.28 -22.27 3.60
CA ILE A 176 9.80 -21.35 4.63
C ILE A 176 10.97 -20.66 5.34
N ILE A 177 11.97 -21.43 5.79
CA ILE A 177 13.14 -20.88 6.49
C ILE A 177 13.92 -19.92 5.57
N VAL A 178 14.15 -20.31 4.32
CA VAL A 178 14.84 -19.47 3.33
C VAL A 178 14.08 -18.16 3.12
N ILE A 179 12.76 -18.20 2.97
CA ILE A 179 11.93 -16.98 2.80
C ILE A 179 11.98 -16.10 4.04
N LEU A 180 11.89 -16.67 5.24
CA LEU A 180 11.99 -15.90 6.49
C LEU A 180 13.34 -15.18 6.60
N ILE A 181 14.45 -15.86 6.24
CA ILE A 181 15.78 -15.24 6.19
C ILE A 181 15.81 -14.13 5.14
N CYS A 182 15.27 -14.38 3.93
CA CYS A 182 15.19 -13.38 2.88
C CYS A 182 14.42 -12.13 3.32
N ILE A 183 13.28 -12.28 4.03
CA ILE A 183 12.52 -11.16 4.57
C ILE A 183 13.36 -10.34 5.55
N VAL A 184 14.07 -10.99 6.49
CA VAL A 184 14.89 -10.30 7.50
C VAL A 184 16.06 -9.56 6.85
N VAL A 185 16.78 -10.20 5.93
CA VAL A 185 17.89 -9.59 5.20
C VAL A 185 17.41 -8.42 4.35
N PHE A 186 16.30 -8.60 3.64
CA PHE A 186 15.73 -7.56 2.80
C PHE A 186 15.22 -6.36 3.61
N ASN A 187 14.60 -6.61 4.77
CA ASN A 187 14.21 -5.57 5.71
C ASN A 187 15.42 -4.74 6.16
N ALA A 188 16.55 -5.39 6.48
CA ALA A 188 17.78 -4.74 6.86
C ALA A 188 18.41 -3.90 5.73
N ILE A 189 18.37 -4.39 4.48
CA ILE A 189 18.94 -3.70 3.32
C ILE A 189 18.12 -2.46 2.95
N LEU A 190 16.79 -2.60 2.81
CA LEU A 190 15.93 -1.49 2.39
C LEU A 190 15.62 -0.49 3.50
N LYS A 191 16.08 -0.75 4.74
CA LYS A 191 15.62 -0.05 5.94
C LYS A 191 14.09 0.05 5.97
N ALA A 192 13.44 -0.99 5.45
CA ALA A 192 12.00 -0.98 5.30
C ALA A 192 11.38 -0.97 6.69
N ASN A 193 10.45 -0.04 6.93
CA ASN A 193 9.68 0.01 8.17
C ASN A 193 8.92 -1.32 8.39
N VAL A 194 8.23 -1.45 9.53
CA VAL A 194 7.47 -2.64 9.99
C VAL A 194 6.63 -3.33 8.89
N VAL A 195 6.24 -2.60 7.85
CA VAL A 195 5.53 -3.09 6.65
C VAL A 195 6.17 -4.33 6.01
N SER A 196 7.50 -4.40 5.91
CA SER A 196 8.16 -5.55 5.29
C SER A 196 8.15 -6.80 6.19
N LEU A 197 7.83 -6.66 7.48
CA LEU A 197 7.69 -7.78 8.43
C LEU A 197 6.26 -8.31 8.51
N ILE A 198 5.30 -7.69 7.81
CA ILE A 198 3.89 -8.11 7.80
C ILE A 198 3.72 -9.61 7.48
N PRO A 199 4.40 -10.20 6.48
CA PRO A 199 4.26 -11.63 6.20
C PRO A 199 4.67 -12.50 7.40
N ILE A 200 5.74 -12.12 8.11
CA ILE A 200 6.22 -12.85 9.30
C ILE A 200 5.22 -12.71 10.45
N ILE A 201 4.69 -11.51 10.68
CA ILE A 201 3.72 -11.27 11.76
C ILE A 201 2.43 -12.02 11.49
N PHE A 202 1.99 -12.06 10.23
CA PHE A 202 0.74 -12.70 9.84
C PHE A 202 0.84 -14.23 9.89
N PHE A 203 1.92 -14.81 9.37
CA PHE A 203 2.08 -16.26 9.24
C PHE A 203 2.91 -16.92 10.34
N GLY A 204 3.74 -16.16 11.05
CA GLY A 204 4.62 -16.67 12.11
C GLY A 204 3.88 -17.47 13.20
N PRO A 205 2.76 -16.96 13.75
CA PRO A 205 1.97 -17.73 14.71
C PRO A 205 1.46 -19.06 14.12
N GLN A 206 1.01 -19.05 12.87
CA GLN A 206 0.48 -20.24 12.22
C GLN A 206 1.56 -21.30 12.01
N LEU A 207 2.77 -20.90 11.62
CA LEU A 207 3.92 -21.78 11.42
C LEU A 207 4.38 -22.44 12.73
N ILE A 208 4.41 -21.69 13.83
CA ILE A 208 4.79 -22.22 15.16
C ILE A 208 3.81 -23.29 15.62
N PHE A 209 2.50 -23.07 15.46
CA PHE A 209 1.48 -24.03 15.89
C PHE A 209 1.42 -25.27 14.98
N GLU A 210 1.66 -25.11 13.68
CA GLU A 210 1.80 -26.25 12.77
C GLU A 210 3.02 -27.10 13.16
N TRP A 211 4.13 -26.47 13.56
CA TRP A 211 5.31 -27.18 14.05
C TRP A 211 5.06 -27.94 15.37
N ILE A 212 4.21 -27.38 16.25
CA ILE A 212 3.78 -28.03 17.50
C ILE A 212 2.75 -29.16 17.25
N GLY A 213 2.23 -29.30 16.02
CA GLY A 213 1.27 -30.33 15.65
C GLY A 213 -0.18 -30.04 16.07
N TRP A 214 -0.49 -28.79 16.41
CA TRP A 214 -1.83 -28.35 16.81
C TRP A 214 -2.63 -27.88 15.59
N THR A 215 -3.10 -28.84 14.78
CA THR A 215 -3.81 -28.59 13.51
C THR A 215 -5.33 -28.74 13.62
N SER A 216 -5.94 -28.30 14.72
CA SER A 216 -7.41 -28.25 14.79
C SER A 216 -7.94 -27.09 13.93
N PRO A 217 -8.98 -27.29 13.10
CA PRO A 217 -9.58 -26.21 12.30
C PRO A 217 -9.99 -25.00 13.13
N SER A 218 -10.51 -25.21 14.34
CA SER A 218 -10.90 -24.13 15.27
C SER A 218 -9.71 -23.30 15.75
N VAL A 219 -8.55 -23.92 15.92
CA VAL A 219 -7.31 -23.26 16.35
C VAL A 219 -6.74 -22.40 15.23
N LEU A 220 -6.79 -22.87 13.98
CA LEU A 220 -6.36 -22.10 12.80
C LEU A 220 -7.22 -20.85 12.57
N PHE A 221 -8.55 -20.94 12.75
CA PHE A 221 -9.44 -19.78 12.67
C PHE A 221 -9.15 -18.76 13.78
N LEU A 222 -8.99 -19.19 15.02
CA LEU A 222 -8.65 -18.30 16.14
C LEU A 222 -7.27 -17.63 15.95
N LEU A 223 -6.31 -18.32 15.36
CA LEU A 223 -4.98 -17.77 15.04
C LEU A 223 -5.04 -16.68 13.96
N SER A 224 -5.86 -16.88 12.92
CA SER A 224 -6.06 -15.85 11.89
C SER A 224 -6.72 -14.57 12.46
N LEU A 225 -7.58 -14.71 13.47
CA LEU A 225 -8.14 -13.57 14.19
C LEU A 225 -7.09 -12.89 15.08
N LEU A 226 -6.25 -13.67 15.78
CA LEU A 226 -5.15 -13.13 16.60
C LEU A 226 -4.15 -12.34 15.76
N SER A 227 -3.78 -12.80 14.57
CA SER A 227 -2.86 -12.07 13.69
C SER A 227 -3.44 -10.72 13.23
N ILE A 228 -4.75 -10.67 12.95
CA ILE A 228 -5.46 -9.42 12.65
C ILE A 228 -5.44 -8.48 13.86
N VAL A 229 -5.71 -8.98 15.07
CA VAL A 229 -5.69 -8.19 16.32
C VAL A 229 -4.29 -7.62 16.58
N ILE A 230 -3.24 -8.42 16.37
CA ILE A 230 -1.84 -7.98 16.53
C ILE A 230 -1.50 -6.86 15.52
N LEU A 231 -1.93 -6.97 14.26
CA LEU A 231 -1.72 -5.94 13.24
C LEU A 231 -2.46 -4.64 13.60
N ILE A 232 -3.71 -4.72 14.06
CA ILE A 232 -4.47 -3.55 14.51
C ILE A 232 -3.76 -2.90 15.71
N TRP A 233 -3.30 -3.69 16.67
CA TRP A 233 -2.59 -3.16 17.83
C TRP A 233 -1.27 -2.48 17.44
N LEU A 234 -0.48 -3.08 16.52
CA LEU A 234 0.77 -2.50 16.01
C LEU A 234 0.54 -1.19 15.27
N THR A 235 -0.47 -1.13 14.40
CA THR A 235 -0.81 0.11 13.68
C THR A 235 -1.24 1.21 14.64
N LEU A 236 -2.09 0.92 15.62
CA LEU A 236 -2.45 1.86 16.68
C LEU A 236 -1.26 2.30 17.53
N PHE A 237 -0.34 1.39 17.84
CA PHE A 237 0.88 1.68 18.59
C PHE A 237 1.81 2.62 17.82
N VAL A 238 2.03 2.34 16.53
CA VAL A 238 2.83 3.20 15.65
C VAL A 238 2.19 4.59 15.54
N LEU A 239 0.88 4.67 15.30
CA LEU A 239 0.13 5.93 15.24
C LEU A 239 0.24 6.75 16.53
N ARG A 240 0.15 6.10 17.69
CA ARG A 240 0.36 6.76 18.99
C ARG A 240 1.78 7.29 19.16
N ARG A 241 2.79 6.58 18.64
CA ARG A 241 4.20 6.99 18.72
C ARG A 241 4.50 8.16 17.79
N THR A 242 3.93 8.19 16.58
CA THR A 242 4.06 9.32 15.65
C THR A 242 3.34 10.57 16.17
N ASN A 243 2.14 10.43 16.75
CA ASN A 243 1.44 11.57 17.35
C ASN A 243 2.23 12.17 18.53
N LYS A 244 2.78 11.35 19.43
CA LYS A 244 3.64 11.83 20.52
C LYS A 244 4.93 12.52 20.04
N LYS A 245 5.45 12.14 18.87
CA LYS A 245 6.66 12.77 18.32
C LYS A 245 6.35 14.17 17.78
N ASN A 246 5.18 14.34 17.15
CA ASN A 246 4.73 15.63 16.63
C ASN A 246 4.34 16.61 17.75
N GLU A 247 3.86 16.11 18.88
CA GLU A 247 3.51 16.92 20.08
C GLU A 247 4.75 17.47 20.81
N ASN A 248 5.92 16.83 20.68
CA ASN A 248 7.18 17.26 21.29
C ASN A 248 8.03 18.17 20.39
N THR A 249 7.59 18.44 19.16
CA THR A 249 8.27 19.29 18.17
C THR A 249 7.51 20.58 17.84
N MET A 250 6.40 20.85 18.54
CA MET A 250 5.71 22.15 18.57
C MET A 250 6.06 22.89 19.87
#